data_AF-A0A7W7DCT7-F1
#
_entry.id   AF-A0A7W7DCT7-F1
#
_cell.length_a   1.000
_cell.length_b   1.000
_cell.length_c   1.000
_cell.angle_alpha   90.00
_cell.angle_beta   90.00
_cell.angle_gamma   90.00
#
_symmetry.space_group_name_H-M   'P 1'
#
loop_
_entity.id
_entity.type
_entity.pdbx_description
1 polymer ?
#
loop_
_entity_poly.entity_id
_entity_poly.type
_entity_poly.pdbx_seq_one_letter_code
_entity_poly.pdbx_strand_id
1 'polypeptide(L)'
;MWLESELAAHPRRCVLAYWHHPRFSSGRAHGGDPSVGTFWKALYAARADVVLAGHEHNYERFAVLRPDGEPAGDGLRQFVVGTGGAGRYPFGPPVTGSEFRDAAHFGVLRLVLRPGGYDWRFVGSGGRVLDSGGGRCV
;
A
#
# COMPACT_ATOMS: atom_id res chain seq x y z
N MET A 1 17.09 14.41 -3.21
CA MET A 1 17.19 13.10 -2.52
C MET A 1 17.49 12.00 -3.54
N TRP A 2 18.14 10.88 -3.20
CA TRP A 2 18.40 9.78 -4.15
C TRP A 2 17.12 9.31 -4.89
N LEU A 3 16.02 9.07 -4.18
CA LEU A 3 14.77 8.60 -4.79
C LEU A 3 14.20 9.59 -5.82
N GLU A 4 14.24 10.90 -5.52
CA GLU A 4 13.81 11.94 -6.47
C GLU A 4 14.67 11.91 -7.74
N SER A 5 15.99 11.76 -7.60
CA SER A 5 16.91 11.65 -8.73
C SER A 5 16.64 10.39 -9.56
N GLU A 6 16.40 9.24 -8.92
CA GLU A 6 16.07 7.99 -9.62
C GLU A 6 14.77 8.09 -10.41
N LEU A 7 13.72 8.66 -9.79
CA LEU A 7 12.41 8.85 -10.42
C LEU A 7 12.50 9.81 -11.62
N ALA A 8 13.28 10.89 -11.49
CA ALA A 8 13.51 11.85 -12.58
C ALA A 8 14.29 11.24 -13.76
N ALA A 9 15.26 10.36 -13.47
CA ALA A 9 16.06 9.70 -14.50
C ALA A 9 15.31 8.58 -15.24
N HIS A 10 14.25 8.03 -14.63
CA HIS A 10 13.52 6.87 -15.15
C HIS A 10 12.00 7.14 -15.23
N PRO A 11 11.54 8.01 -16.15
CA PRO A 11 10.11 8.24 -16.31
C PRO A 11 9.43 6.94 -16.77
N ARG A 12 8.52 6.42 -15.92
CA ARG A 12 7.72 5.23 -16.19
C ARG A 12 6.25 5.56 -16.02
N ARG A 13 5.40 4.97 -16.86
CA ARG A 13 3.95 5.10 -16.75
C ARG A 13 3.39 4.41 -15.51
N CYS A 14 4.02 3.32 -15.06
CA CYS A 14 3.61 2.61 -13.85
C CYS A 14 4.80 2.53 -12.89
N VAL A 15 4.65 3.07 -11.69
CA VAL A 15 5.66 3.03 -10.63
C VAL A 15 5.06 2.43 -9.37
N LEU A 16 5.70 1.37 -8.89
CA LEU A 16 5.42 0.73 -7.61
C LEU A 16 6.68 0.82 -6.74
N ALA A 17 6.49 1.27 -5.50
CA ALA A 17 7.53 1.30 -4.49
C ALA A 17 7.18 0.35 -3.34
N TYR A 18 8.19 -0.12 -2.62
CA TYR A 18 7.99 -0.93 -1.43
C TYR A 18 9.04 -0.64 -0.36
N TRP A 19 8.63 -0.76 0.90
CA TRP A 19 9.49 -0.65 2.07
C TRP A 19 8.81 -1.34 3.28
N HIS A 20 9.42 -1.35 4.46
CA HIS A 20 8.90 -2.13 5.59
C HIS A 20 7.72 -1.44 6.32
N HIS A 21 7.90 -0.23 6.85
CA HIS A 21 6.93 0.47 7.70
C HIS A 21 5.88 1.24 6.88
N PRO A 22 4.57 1.03 7.06
CA PRO A 22 3.55 1.68 6.24
C PRO A 22 3.43 3.17 6.57
N ARG A 23 3.16 4.02 5.57
CA ARG A 23 2.89 5.45 5.81
C ARG A 23 1.54 5.67 6.50
N PHE A 24 0.56 4.85 6.13
CA PHE A 24 -0.80 4.84 6.70
C PHE A 24 -1.14 3.44 7.22
N SER A 25 -1.75 3.33 8.39
CA SER A 25 -2.22 2.05 8.92
C SER A 25 -3.27 2.31 9.98
N SER A 26 -4.32 1.49 10.02
CA SER A 26 -5.27 1.41 11.13
C SER A 26 -4.82 0.43 12.21
N GLY A 27 -3.65 -0.19 12.06
CA GLY A 27 -3.08 -1.13 13.02
C GLY A 27 -2.83 -0.49 14.38
N ARG A 28 -3.15 -1.21 15.46
CA ARG A 28 -3.01 -0.69 16.84
C ARG A 28 -1.61 -0.89 17.41
N ALA A 29 -0.84 -1.85 16.89
CA ALA A 29 0.44 -2.23 17.48
C ALA A 29 1.56 -1.22 17.19
N HIS A 30 1.62 -0.74 15.95
CA HIS A 30 2.66 0.15 15.44
C HIS A 30 2.10 1.33 14.63
N GLY A 31 0.95 1.17 13.97
CA GLY A 31 0.28 2.21 13.20
C GLY A 31 1.06 2.63 11.95
N GLY A 32 0.70 3.80 11.41
CA GLY A 32 1.40 4.42 10.29
C GLY A 32 2.64 5.19 10.76
N ASP A 33 3.72 5.12 9.99
CA ASP A 33 4.99 5.78 10.27
C ASP A 33 5.12 7.09 9.47
N PRO A 34 5.14 8.26 10.12
CA PRO A 34 5.32 9.54 9.44
C PRO A 34 6.74 9.76 8.89
N SER A 35 7.75 9.01 9.35
CA SER A 35 9.14 9.18 8.91
C SER A 35 9.35 8.86 7.42
N VAL A 36 8.53 7.97 6.85
CA VAL A 36 8.53 7.67 5.41
C VAL A 36 7.75 8.69 4.57
N GLY A 37 7.21 9.75 5.19
CA GLY A 37 6.43 10.79 4.52
C GLY A 37 7.18 11.51 3.41
N THR A 38 8.51 11.67 3.53
CA THR A 38 9.32 12.29 2.48
C THR A 38 9.39 11.41 1.23
N PHE A 39 9.41 10.08 1.36
CA PHE A 39 9.35 9.16 0.22
C PHE A 39 7.98 9.23 -0.47
N TRP A 40 6.89 9.29 0.31
CA TRP A 40 5.55 9.45 -0.23
C TRP A 40 5.42 10.73 -1.07
N LYS A 41 5.95 11.86 -0.58
CA LYS A 41 5.96 13.13 -1.32
C LYS A 41 6.73 13.03 -2.64
N ALA A 42 7.92 12.40 -2.63
CA ALA A 42 8.71 12.20 -3.84
C ALA A 42 7.97 11.32 -4.86
N LEU A 43 7.35 10.23 -4.42
CA LEU A 43 6.58 9.32 -5.28
C LEU A 43 5.31 10.00 -5.83
N TYR A 44 4.61 10.81 -5.02
CA TYR A 44 3.46 11.59 -5.47
C TYR A 44 3.84 12.61 -6.53
N ALA A 45 4.94 13.35 -6.33
CA ALA A 45 5.46 14.29 -7.32
C ALA A 45 5.84 13.59 -8.64
N ALA A 46 6.32 12.35 -8.56
CA ALA A 46 6.65 11.52 -9.71
C ALA A 46 5.46 10.73 -10.30
N ARG A 47 4.23 10.94 -9.81
CA ARG A 47 3.01 10.25 -10.28
C ARG A 47 3.09 8.72 -10.15
N ALA A 48 3.69 8.23 -9.06
CA ALA A 48 3.66 6.79 -8.78
C ALA A 48 2.25 6.31 -8.40
N ASP A 49 2.06 4.99 -8.39
CA ASP A 49 0.72 4.39 -8.33
C ASP A 49 0.49 3.56 -7.07
N VAL A 50 1.49 2.79 -6.66
CA VAL A 50 1.35 1.77 -5.62
C VAL A 50 2.52 1.82 -4.64
N VAL A 51 2.18 1.69 -3.37
CA VAL A 51 3.12 1.47 -2.27
C VAL A 51 2.78 0.16 -1.57
N LEU A 52 3.77 -0.71 -1.39
CA LEU A 52 3.65 -1.92 -0.59
C LEU A 52 4.43 -1.78 0.71
N ALA A 53 3.79 -2.13 1.81
CA ALA A 53 4.40 -2.16 3.13
C ALA A 53 4.00 -3.41 3.90
N GLY A 54 4.71 -3.67 4.99
CA GLY A 54 4.41 -4.72 5.96
C GLY A 54 4.35 -4.12 7.36
N HIS A 55 5.21 -4.63 8.25
CA HIS A 55 5.41 -4.21 9.65
C HIS A 55 4.20 -4.46 10.56
N GLU A 56 3.03 -3.93 10.20
CA GLU A 56 1.76 -4.28 10.81
C GLU A 56 1.34 -5.68 10.37
N HIS A 57 1.13 -6.57 11.34
CA HIS A 57 0.80 -7.99 11.08
C HIS A 57 -0.69 -8.20 10.79
N ASN A 58 -1.18 -7.47 9.78
CA ASN A 58 -2.53 -7.52 9.24
C ASN A 58 -2.49 -7.19 7.73
N TYR A 59 -3.63 -7.31 7.07
CA TYR A 59 -3.83 -6.86 5.71
C TYR A 59 -4.73 -5.63 5.70
N GLU A 60 -4.27 -4.56 5.05
CA GLU A 60 -5.07 -3.36 4.88
C GLU A 60 -4.85 -2.75 3.48
N ARG A 61 -5.94 -2.44 2.79
CA ARG A 61 -5.93 -1.69 1.53
C ARG A 61 -6.49 -0.30 1.77
N PHE A 62 -5.80 0.69 1.21
CA PHE A 62 -6.22 2.08 1.22
C PHE A 62 -6.77 2.51 -0.13
N ALA A 63 -7.56 3.59 -0.13
CA ALA A 63 -7.85 4.40 -1.30
C ALA A 63 -6.56 4.96 -1.92
N VAL A 64 -6.69 5.69 -3.04
CA VAL A 64 -5.60 6.48 -3.59
C VAL A 64 -5.45 7.76 -2.77
N LEU A 65 -4.30 7.95 -2.11
CA LEU A 65 -4.09 8.99 -1.10
C LEU A 65 -3.03 10.00 -1.53
N ARG A 66 -3.30 11.27 -1.25
CA ARG A 66 -2.30 12.35 -1.31
C ARG A 66 -1.34 12.27 -0.11
N PRO A 67 -0.23 13.03 -0.12
CA PRO A 67 0.74 12.98 0.99
C PRO A 67 0.17 13.35 2.38
N ASP A 68 -0.94 14.08 2.43
CA ASP A 68 -1.68 14.43 3.65
C ASP A 68 -2.62 13.30 4.12
N GLY A 69 -2.80 12.22 3.34
CA GLY A 69 -3.67 11.10 3.66
C GLY A 69 -5.11 11.26 3.19
N GLU A 70 -5.42 12.35 2.48
CA GLU A 70 -6.76 12.56 1.92
C GLU A 70 -6.92 11.82 0.58
N PRO A 71 -8.08 11.16 0.34
CA PRO A 71 -8.35 10.51 -0.92
C PRO A 71 -8.38 11.51 -2.08
N ALA A 72 -7.64 11.20 -3.15
CA ALA A 72 -7.70 11.96 -4.40
C ALA A 72 -7.32 11.07 -5.59
N GLY A 73 -7.93 11.34 -6.76
CA GLY A 73 -7.73 10.52 -7.96
C GLY A 73 -6.31 10.51 -8.52
N ASP A 74 -5.44 11.40 -8.03
CA ASP A 74 -4.03 11.51 -8.39
C ASP A 74 -3.07 11.04 -7.29
N GLY A 75 -3.59 10.47 -6.20
CA GLY A 75 -2.82 9.90 -5.11
C GLY A 75 -2.28 8.50 -5.39
N LEU A 76 -1.57 7.93 -4.40
CA LEU A 76 -1.01 6.57 -4.48
C LEU A 76 -1.87 5.62 -3.66
N ARG A 77 -2.01 4.38 -4.14
CA ARG A 77 -2.63 3.31 -3.36
C ARG A 77 -1.60 2.63 -2.47
N GLN A 78 -1.90 2.49 -1.17
CA GLN A 78 -1.08 1.70 -0.27
C GLN A 78 -1.73 0.35 0.05
N PHE A 79 -0.89 -0.69 0.16
CA PHE A 79 -1.23 -1.95 0.80
C PHE A 79 -0.31 -2.20 2.01
N VAL A 80 -0.90 -2.56 3.14
CA VAL A 80 -0.21 -3.25 4.24
C VAL A 80 -0.43 -4.74 4.05
N VAL A 81 0.65 -5.51 3.95
CA VAL A 81 0.65 -6.96 3.73
C VAL A 81 1.60 -7.64 4.71
N GLY A 82 1.40 -7.46 6.02
CA GLY A 82 2.22 -8.12 7.05
C GLY A 82 1.68 -9.49 7.48
N THR A 83 0.92 -10.17 6.61
CA THR A 83 0.20 -11.42 6.89
C THR A 83 1.04 -12.68 6.63
N GLY A 84 2.37 -12.55 6.63
CA GLY A 84 3.32 -13.60 6.22
C GLY A 84 3.55 -14.74 7.22
N GLY A 85 3.03 -14.66 8.45
CA GLY A 85 3.06 -15.78 9.42
C GLY A 85 3.45 -15.42 10.86
N ALA A 86 3.91 -14.19 11.13
CA ALA A 86 4.12 -13.70 12.49
C ALA A 86 2.79 -13.47 13.23
N GLY A 87 2.82 -13.35 14.56
CA GLY A 87 1.60 -13.14 15.37
C GLY A 87 0.79 -11.92 14.90
N ARG A 88 -0.51 -12.09 14.66
CA ARG A 88 -1.38 -11.07 14.06
C ARG A 88 -1.66 -9.92 15.01
N TYR A 89 -1.73 -8.70 14.48
CA TYR A 89 -2.03 -7.49 15.24
C TYR A 89 -3.46 -7.00 15.02
N PRO A 90 -4.17 -6.56 16.09
CA PRO A 90 -5.51 -6.03 15.97
C PRO A 90 -5.51 -4.62 15.35
N PHE A 91 -6.65 -4.25 14.77
CA PHE A 91 -6.90 -2.88 14.32
C PHE A 91 -7.43 -2.00 15.46
N GLY A 92 -7.15 -0.70 15.35
CA GLY A 92 -7.93 0.36 16.00
C GLY A 92 -9.10 0.82 15.11
N PRO A 93 -9.67 2.00 15.39
CA PRO A 93 -10.58 2.68 14.47
C PRO A 93 -9.92 2.84 13.09
N PRO A 94 -10.69 2.73 11.98
CA PRO A 94 -10.15 2.95 10.65
C PRO A 94 -9.65 4.39 10.52
N VAL A 95 -8.45 4.56 9.96
CA VAL A 95 -7.96 5.88 9.54
C VAL A 95 -8.57 6.28 8.19
N THR A 96 -8.49 7.57 7.85
CA THR A 96 -8.96 8.08 6.55
C THR A 96 -8.40 7.26 5.39
N GLY A 97 -9.29 6.90 4.46
CA GLY A 97 -8.92 6.16 3.26
C GLY A 97 -8.73 4.66 3.45
N SER A 98 -8.90 4.09 4.64
CA SER A 98 -8.97 2.62 4.82
C SER A 98 -10.20 2.06 4.10
N GLU A 99 -9.99 1.17 3.12
CA GLU A 99 -11.08 0.60 2.30
C GLU A 99 -11.35 -0.88 2.64
N PHE A 100 -10.33 -1.64 3.03
CA PHE A 100 -10.48 -3.05 3.42
C PHE A 100 -9.45 -3.43 4.48
N ARG A 101 -9.87 -4.25 5.46
CA ARG A 101 -9.06 -4.68 6.60
C ARG A 101 -9.30 -6.15 6.92
N ASP A 102 -8.22 -6.91 7.09
CA ASP A 102 -8.25 -8.29 7.57
C ASP A 102 -7.10 -8.55 8.57
N ALA A 103 -7.46 -8.91 9.80
CA ALA A 103 -6.52 -9.33 10.85
C ALA A 103 -6.74 -10.80 11.26
N ALA A 104 -7.55 -11.54 10.50
CA ALA A 104 -7.96 -12.90 10.83
C ALA A 104 -7.13 -13.95 10.08
N HIS A 105 -6.68 -13.62 8.87
CA HIS A 105 -6.06 -14.58 7.96
C HIS A 105 -4.59 -14.27 7.71
N PHE A 106 -3.78 -15.33 7.65
CA PHE A 106 -2.51 -15.28 6.93
C PHE A 106 -2.77 -15.34 5.43
N GLY A 107 -1.88 -14.77 4.63
CA GLY A 107 -2.05 -14.74 3.19
C GLY A 107 -0.97 -13.96 2.47
N VAL A 108 -1.15 -13.80 1.17
CA VAL A 108 -0.24 -13.07 0.30
C VAL A 108 -1.01 -12.15 -0.64
N LEU A 109 -0.41 -11.02 -0.98
CA LEU A 109 -0.90 -10.17 -2.06
C LEU A 109 -0.33 -10.64 -3.38
N ARG A 110 -1.20 -11.00 -4.33
CA ARG A 110 -0.83 -11.26 -5.72
C ARG A 110 -1.17 -10.02 -6.56
N LEU A 111 -0.16 -9.46 -7.20
CA LEU A 111 -0.31 -8.38 -8.18
C LEU A 111 -0.10 -8.91 -9.61
N VAL A 112 -0.94 -8.49 -10.53
CA VAL A 112 -0.73 -8.65 -11.98
C VAL A 112 -0.48 -7.27 -12.54
N LEU A 113 0.75 -7.00 -12.98
CA LEU A 113 1.14 -5.72 -13.53
C LEU A 113 0.92 -5.70 -15.04
N ARG A 114 0.35 -4.61 -15.56
CA ARG A 114 0.03 -4.39 -16.97
C ARG A 114 0.61 -3.06 -17.43
N PRO A 115 0.73 -2.81 -18.76
CA PRO A 115 1.35 -1.58 -19.28
C PRO A 115 0.70 -0.25 -18.84
N GLY A 116 -0.51 -0.25 -18.28
CA GLY A 116 -1.20 0.97 -17.82
C GLY A 116 -2.08 0.72 -16.60
N GLY A 117 -1.82 -0.34 -15.83
CA GLY A 117 -2.60 -0.66 -14.66
C GLY A 117 -2.15 -1.92 -13.96
N TYR A 118 -2.87 -2.29 -12.92
CA TYR A 118 -2.59 -3.47 -12.12
C TYR A 118 -3.89 -4.07 -11.59
N ASP A 119 -3.90 -5.39 -11.41
CA ASP A 119 -4.94 -6.10 -10.67
C ASP A 119 -4.33 -6.64 -9.37
N TRP A 120 -5.10 -6.66 -8.28
CA TRP A 120 -4.68 -7.27 -7.03
C TRP A 120 -5.66 -8.35 -6.56
N ARG A 121 -5.11 -9.33 -5.85
CA ARG A 121 -5.86 -10.30 -5.05
C ARG A 121 -5.12 -10.56 -3.74
N PHE A 122 -5.78 -10.36 -2.61
CA PHE A 122 -5.31 -10.89 -1.34
C PHE A 122 -5.80 -12.32 -1.20
N VAL A 123 -4.87 -13.27 -1.19
CA VAL A 123 -5.14 -14.70 -1.16
C VAL A 123 -4.76 -15.22 0.21
N GLY A 124 -5.75 -15.68 0.97
CA GLY A 124 -5.53 -16.30 2.27
C GLY A 124 -4.76 -17.62 2.13
N SER A 125 -4.12 -18.08 3.22
CA SER A 125 -3.32 -19.33 3.23
C SER A 125 -4.12 -20.58 2.85
N GLY A 126 -5.45 -20.57 3.05
CA GLY A 126 -6.36 -21.61 2.57
C GLY A 126 -6.74 -21.52 1.07
N GLY A 127 -6.11 -20.63 0.31
CA GLY A 127 -6.33 -20.44 -1.14
C GLY A 127 -7.53 -19.55 -1.51
N ARG A 128 -8.36 -19.16 -0.55
CA ARG A 128 -9.51 -18.27 -0.77
C ARG A 128 -9.05 -16.83 -1.05
N VAL A 129 -9.63 -16.19 -2.06
CA VAL A 129 -9.47 -14.74 -2.30
C VAL A 129 -10.36 -13.99 -1.30
N LEU A 130 -9.74 -13.10 -0.53
CA LEU A 130 -10.40 -12.34 0.55
C LEU A 130 -10.65 -10.87 0.15
N ASP A 131 -9.78 -10.30 -0.68
CA ASP A 131 -9.96 -8.98 -1.29
C ASP A 131 -9.42 -9.01 -2.73
N SER A 132 -10.00 -8.20 -3.60
CA SER A 132 -9.54 -8.08 -4.99
C SER A 132 -10.01 -6.78 -5.64
N GLY A 133 -9.30 -6.36 -6.67
CA GLY A 133 -9.69 -5.23 -7.52
C GLY A 133 -8.62 -4.90 -8.55
N GLY A 134 -8.71 -3.71 -9.14
CA GLY A 134 -7.71 -3.20 -10.07
C GLY A 134 -7.61 -1.68 -10.04
N GLY A 135 -6.50 -1.17 -10.56
CA GLY A 135 -6.19 0.24 -10.67
C GLY A 135 -5.54 0.56 -12.03
N ARG A 136 -5.63 1.82 -12.45
CA ARG A 136 -4.90 2.34 -13.61
C ARG A 136 -3.69 3.10 -13.12
N CYS A 137 -2.62 3.07 -13.92
CA CYS A 137 -1.50 3.95 -13.66
C CYS A 137 -1.79 5.36 -14.21
N VAL A 138 -1.33 6.40 -13.50
CA VAL A 138 -1.65 7.81 -13.79
C VAL A 138 -0.62 8.53 -14.65
#